data_AF-A0A9R1GVI2-F1
#
_entry.id   AF-A0A9R1GVI2-F1
#
_cell.length_a   1.000
_cell.length_b   1.000
_cell.length_c   1.000
_cell.angle_alpha   90.00
_cell.angle_beta   90.00
_cell.angle_gamma   90.00
#
_symmetry.space_group_name_H-M   'P 1'
#
loop_
_entity.id
_entity.type
_entity.pdbx_description
1 polymer ?
#
loop_
_entity_poly.entity_id
_entity_poly.type
_entity_poly.pdbx_seq_one_letter_code
_entity_poly.pdbx_strand_id
1 'polypeptide(L)'
;MFHNNVAQSAVCPRCQDPYEDALHLISTCSYATQVWSSMGMFAPTSLTALHQHPPIQGLNPNIWPSVALTITWKLWDSRNAPVFRNEDHSHRLTLRNIVADFSLWVFRFKKNEDRASARQWLNFLSFAIPSS
;
A
#
# COMPACT_ATOMS: atom_id res chain seq x y z
N MET A 1 -7.07 26.78 -22.02
CA MET A 1 -6.33 25.64 -22.61
C MET A 1 -6.03 24.70 -21.45
N PHE A 2 -6.77 23.60 -21.33
CA PHE A 2 -6.63 22.66 -20.22
C PHE A 2 -5.42 21.77 -20.47
N HIS A 3 -4.33 21.97 -19.72
CA HIS A 3 -3.22 21.02 -19.71
C HIS A 3 -3.66 19.79 -18.91
N ASN A 4 -4.08 18.74 -19.61
CA ASN A 4 -4.17 17.43 -19.01
C ASN A 4 -2.74 16.99 -18.71
N ASN A 5 -2.32 17.10 -17.44
CA ASN A 5 -1.07 16.55 -16.93
C ASN A 5 -1.16 15.02 -16.87
N VAL A 6 -1.38 14.38 -18.01
CA VAL A 6 -1.16 12.94 -18.17
C VAL A 6 0.36 12.77 -18.28
N ALA A 7 0.93 11.88 -17.47
CA ALA A 7 2.36 11.63 -17.44
C ALA A 7 2.89 11.40 -18.87
N GLN A 8 3.87 12.21 -19.30
CA GLN A 8 4.45 12.15 -20.65
C GLN A 8 5.25 10.86 -20.92
N SER A 9 5.45 10.04 -19.89
CA SER A 9 6.27 8.83 -19.95
C SER A 9 5.61 7.73 -19.12
N ALA A 10 5.53 6.53 -19.69
CA ALA A 10 5.17 5.32 -18.97
C ALA A 10 6.31 4.83 -18.05
N VAL A 11 7.39 5.60 -17.92
CA VAL A 11 8.51 5.25 -17.03
C VAL A 11 8.10 5.44 -15.57
N CYS A 12 8.26 4.39 -14.77
CA CYS A 12 8.03 4.45 -13.33
C CYS A 12 9.11 5.32 -12.65
N PRO A 13 8.74 6.38 -11.91
CA PRO A 13 9.72 7.26 -11.25
C PRO A 13 10.47 6.55 -10.09
N ARG A 14 9.99 5.38 -9.65
CA ARG A 14 10.57 4.64 -8.52
C ARG A 14 11.63 3.64 -8.94
N CYS A 15 11.39 2.88 -10.01
CA CYS A 15 12.29 1.82 -10.45
C CYS A 15 12.84 2.01 -11.88
N GLN A 16 12.41 3.06 -12.58
CA GLN A 16 12.80 3.38 -13.96
C GLN A 16 12.36 2.34 -15.01
N ASP A 17 11.41 1.46 -14.67
CA ASP A 17 10.79 0.55 -15.64
C ASP A 17 10.01 1.36 -16.68
N PRO A 18 10.21 1.12 -17.99
CA PRO A 18 9.56 1.88 -19.05
C PRO A 18 8.06 1.58 -19.25
N TYR A 19 7.54 0.53 -18.63
CA TYR A 19 6.15 0.08 -18.79
C TYR A 19 5.43 0.04 -17.44
N GLU A 20 5.07 1.21 -16.94
CA GLU A 20 4.23 1.32 -15.76
C GLU A 20 2.74 1.21 -16.12
N ASP A 21 2.09 0.19 -15.55
CA ASP A 21 0.63 0.08 -15.47
C ASP A 21 0.16 0.07 -14.00
N ALA A 22 -1.14 -0.13 -13.80
CA ALA A 22 -1.71 -0.18 -12.45
C ALA A 22 -1.14 -1.33 -11.60
N LEU A 23 -0.85 -2.49 -12.22
CA LEU A 23 -0.28 -3.63 -11.51
C LEU A 23 1.19 -3.38 -11.14
N HIS A 24 1.95 -2.72 -12.03
CA HIS A 24 3.30 -2.29 -11.76
C HIS A 24 3.37 -1.40 -10.54
N LEU A 25 2.56 -0.33 -10.52
CA LEU A 25 2.53 0.64 -9.44
C LEU A 25 2.28 -0.01 -8.07
N ILE A 26 1.37 -0.99 -8.00
CA ILE A 26 0.99 -1.62 -6.73
C ILE A 26 1.82 -2.86 -6.38
N SER A 27 2.53 -3.47 -7.32
CA SER A 27 3.11 -4.80 -7.12
C SER A 27 4.45 -5.02 -7.82
N THR A 28 4.47 -5.07 -9.16
CA THR A 28 5.67 -5.55 -9.88
C THR A 28 6.82 -4.53 -9.90
N CYS A 29 6.57 -3.27 -9.51
CA CYS A 29 7.61 -2.31 -9.18
C CYS A 29 8.50 -2.85 -8.04
N SER A 30 9.82 -2.81 -8.22
CA SER A 30 10.78 -3.25 -7.19
C SER A 30 10.59 -2.52 -5.85
N TYR A 31 10.22 -1.24 -5.91
CA TYR A 31 9.86 -0.45 -4.72
C TYR A 31 8.61 -1.01 -4.02
N ALA A 32 7.54 -1.27 -4.78
CA ALA A 32 6.30 -1.81 -4.21
C ALA A 32 6.51 -3.20 -3.62
N THR A 33 7.26 -4.07 -4.32
CA THR A 33 7.67 -5.39 -3.83
C THR A 33 8.45 -5.30 -2.51
N GLN A 34 9.34 -4.31 -2.37
CA GLN A 34 10.06 -4.06 -1.12
C GLN A 34 9.11 -3.67 0.03
N VAL A 35 8.10 -2.85 -0.24
CA VAL A 35 7.08 -2.47 0.77
C VAL A 35 6.26 -3.69 1.20
N TRP A 36 5.79 -4.51 0.26
CA TRP A 36 5.05 -5.75 0.57
C TRP A 36 5.87 -6.72 1.43
N SER A 37 7.09 -7.02 1.00
CA SER A 37 7.98 -7.94 1.70
C SER A 37 8.36 -7.45 3.10
N SER A 38 8.49 -6.14 3.30
CA SER A 38 8.74 -5.55 4.63
C SER A 38 7.59 -5.79 5.62
N MET A 39 6.36 -5.99 5.13
CA MET A 39 5.20 -6.37 5.95
C MET A 39 5.07 -7.90 6.12
N GLY A 40 6.03 -8.69 5.62
CA GLY A 40 5.94 -10.14 5.62
C GLY A 40 4.91 -10.70 4.64
N MET A 41 4.54 -9.92 3.61
CA MET A 41 3.55 -10.31 2.60
C MET A 41 4.20 -10.40 1.21
N PHE A 42 3.66 -11.27 0.37
CA PHE A 42 4.04 -11.31 -1.04
C PHE A 42 3.28 -10.25 -1.83
N ALA A 43 3.96 -9.60 -2.77
CA ALA A 43 3.31 -8.68 -3.69
C ALA A 43 2.30 -9.44 -4.56
N PRO A 44 1.09 -8.90 -4.79
CA PRO A 44 0.04 -9.61 -5.52
C PRO A 44 0.39 -9.77 -7.00
N THR A 45 0.22 -10.96 -7.57
CA THR A 45 0.55 -11.22 -8.99
C THR A 45 -0.46 -10.65 -9.98
N SER A 46 -1.63 -10.21 -9.50
CA SER A 46 -2.69 -9.57 -10.29
C SER A 46 -3.62 -8.77 -9.36
N LEU A 47 -4.47 -7.93 -9.94
CA LEU A 47 -5.53 -7.25 -9.18
C LEU A 47 -6.53 -8.25 -8.56
N THR A 48 -6.79 -9.36 -9.25
CA THR A 48 -7.60 -10.46 -8.72
C THR A 48 -6.94 -11.11 -7.51
N ALA A 49 -5.63 -11.37 -7.57
CA ALA A 49 -4.87 -11.93 -6.46
C ALA A 49 -4.79 -10.97 -5.26
N LEU A 50 -4.74 -9.65 -5.50
CA LEU A 50 -4.87 -8.66 -4.43
C LEU A 50 -6.24 -8.79 -3.73
N HIS A 51 -7.34 -8.89 -4.48
CA HIS A 51 -8.67 -9.03 -3.89
C HIS A 51 -8.86 -10.37 -3.18
N GLN A 52 -8.30 -11.46 -3.73
CA GLN A 52 -8.41 -12.83 -3.22
C GLN A 52 -7.23 -13.22 -2.33
N HIS A 53 -6.63 -12.25 -1.63
CA HIS A 53 -5.47 -12.50 -0.78
C HIS A 53 -5.77 -13.64 0.22
N PRO A 54 -4.83 -14.61 0.39
CA PRO A 54 -5.04 -15.72 1.29
C PRO A 54 -5.23 -15.23 2.74
N PRO A 55 -6.12 -15.85 3.54
CA PRO A 55 -6.27 -15.50 4.94
C PRO A 55 -4.94 -15.64 5.69
N ILE A 56 -4.62 -14.65 6.53
CA ILE A 56 -3.49 -14.71 7.46
C ILE A 56 -4.01 -15.22 8.80
N GLN A 57 -3.34 -16.22 9.38
CA GLN A 57 -3.76 -16.83 10.65
C GLN A 57 -3.91 -15.75 11.74
N GLY A 58 -5.04 -15.77 12.44
CA GLY A 58 -5.34 -14.82 13.51
C GLY A 58 -5.85 -13.45 13.05
N LEU A 59 -5.97 -13.23 11.73
CA LEU A 59 -6.53 -12.00 11.16
C LEU A 59 -7.86 -12.27 10.44
N ASN A 60 -8.84 -11.39 10.66
CA ASN A 60 -10.16 -11.52 10.03
C ASN A 60 -10.09 -11.08 8.55
N PRO A 61 -10.40 -11.96 7.58
CA PRO A 61 -10.32 -11.63 6.15
C PRO A 61 -11.33 -10.56 5.72
N ASN A 62 -12.42 -10.33 6.45
CA ASN A 62 -13.40 -9.30 6.10
C ASN A 62 -12.86 -7.87 6.19
N ILE A 63 -11.75 -7.67 6.92
CA ILE A 63 -11.08 -6.37 7.04
C ILE A 63 -10.11 -6.14 5.88
N TRP A 64 -9.69 -7.19 5.18
CA TRP A 64 -8.68 -7.14 4.12
C TRP A 64 -8.96 -6.08 3.04
N PRO A 65 -10.19 -5.88 2.52
CA PRO A 65 -10.43 -4.85 1.52
C PRO A 65 -10.00 -3.44 1.97
N SER A 66 -10.17 -3.10 3.25
CA SER A 66 -9.72 -1.81 3.80
C SER A 66 -8.21 -1.75 3.97
N VAL A 67 -7.58 -2.88 4.32
CA VAL A 67 -6.12 -3.00 4.41
C VAL A 67 -5.48 -2.86 3.03
N ALA A 68 -5.94 -3.65 2.06
CA ALA A 68 -5.50 -3.63 0.67
C ALA A 68 -5.65 -2.24 0.04
N LEU A 69 -6.79 -1.58 0.29
CA LEU A 69 -7.01 -0.21 -0.18
C LEU A 69 -6.01 0.77 0.44
N THR A 70 -5.73 0.65 1.75
CA THR A 70 -4.78 1.55 2.42
C THR A 70 -3.35 1.35 1.90
N ILE A 71 -2.93 0.09 1.68
CA ILE A 71 -1.60 -0.23 1.14
C ILE A 71 -1.47 0.30 -0.29
N THR A 72 -2.43 -0.03 -1.17
CA THR A 72 -2.39 0.41 -2.58
C THR A 72 -2.45 1.94 -2.70
N TRP A 73 -3.24 2.61 -1.86
CA TRP A 73 -3.27 4.07 -1.77
C TRP A 73 -1.90 4.67 -1.42
N LYS A 74 -1.19 4.09 -0.44
CA LYS A 74 0.13 4.60 -0.05
C LYS A 74 1.25 4.26 -1.01
N LEU A 75 1.15 3.14 -1.73
CA LEU A 75 2.03 2.86 -2.85
C LEU A 75 1.84 3.87 -3.98
N TRP A 76 0.59 4.18 -4.32
CA TRP A 76 0.25 5.22 -5.29
C TRP A 76 0.76 6.59 -4.86
N ASP A 77 0.51 7.01 -3.62
CA ASP A 77 0.96 8.30 -3.12
C ASP A 77 2.49 8.41 -3.10
N SER A 78 3.18 7.34 -2.67
CA SER A 78 4.64 7.28 -2.66
C SER A 78 5.25 7.32 -4.07
N ARG A 79 4.65 6.61 -5.03
CA ARG A 79 5.05 6.67 -6.45
C ARG A 79 4.90 8.07 -7.01
N ASN A 80 3.87 8.80 -6.59
CA ASN A 80 3.53 10.12 -7.10
C ASN A 80 4.23 11.28 -6.37
N ALA A 81 4.85 11.02 -5.22
CA ALA A 81 5.58 12.01 -4.43
C ALA A 81 6.73 12.69 -5.22
N PRO A 82 7.57 11.97 -5.99
CA PRO A 82 8.62 12.60 -6.79
C PRO A 82 8.06 13.50 -7.89
N VAL A 83 6.89 13.14 -8.45
CA VAL A 83 6.27 13.84 -9.58
C VAL A 83 5.57 15.12 -9.15
N PHE A 84 4.77 15.07 -8.08
CA PHE A 84 3.93 16.20 -7.68
C PHE A 84 4.51 17.03 -6.53
N ARG A 85 5.40 16.45 -5.72
CA ARG A 85 5.94 17.10 -4.51
C ARG A 85 7.46 17.20 -4.50
N ASN A 86 8.16 16.63 -5.49
CA ASN A 86 9.61 16.52 -5.51
C ASN A 86 10.17 15.85 -4.23
N GLU A 87 9.43 14.87 -3.71
CA GLU A 87 9.78 14.11 -2.51
C GLU A 87 10.16 12.67 -2.87
N ASP A 88 11.30 12.19 -2.40
CA ASP A 88 11.65 10.77 -2.45
C ASP A 88 11.35 10.09 -1.12
N HIS A 89 10.29 9.30 -1.09
CA HIS A 89 9.90 8.55 0.10
C HIS A 89 10.75 7.27 0.21
N SER A 90 11.29 6.97 1.39
CA SER A 90 11.83 5.63 1.64
C SER A 90 10.70 4.61 1.81
N HIS A 91 10.96 3.32 1.56
CA HIS A 91 9.99 2.25 1.87
C HIS A 91 9.56 2.29 3.34
N ARG A 92 10.46 2.68 4.25
CA ARG A 92 10.18 2.86 5.68
C ARG A 92 9.18 3.98 5.94
N LEU A 93 9.29 5.10 5.21
CA LEU A 93 8.30 6.18 5.28
C LEU A 93 6.95 5.71 4.76
N THR A 94 6.90 4.97 3.64
CA THR A 94 5.65 4.40 3.13
C THR A 94 4.99 3.44 4.14
N LEU A 95 5.76 2.57 4.80
CA LEU A 95 5.24 1.68 5.85
C LEU A 95 4.64 2.47 7.03
N ARG A 96 5.34 3.52 7.49
CA ARG A 96 4.82 4.42 8.53
C ARG A 96 3.52 5.09 8.08
N ASN A 97 3.45 5.54 6.83
CA ASN A 97 2.24 6.17 6.27
C ASN A 97 1.07 5.17 6.13
N ILE A 98 1.34 3.90 5.80
CA ILE A 98 0.32 2.84 5.77
C ILE A 98 -0.27 2.65 7.17
N VAL A 99 0.59 2.50 8.18
CA VAL A 99 0.15 2.31 9.57
C VAL A 99 -0.60 3.54 10.09
N ALA A 100 -0.09 4.75 9.82
CA ALA A 100 -0.74 5.99 10.23
C ALA A 100 -2.15 6.13 9.63
N ASP A 101 -2.30 5.95 8.32
CA ASP A 101 -3.63 6.01 7.68
C ASP A 101 -4.54 4.89 8.15
N PHE A 102 -4.03 3.65 8.27
CA PHE A 102 -4.86 2.55 8.71
C PHE A 102 -5.33 2.73 10.16
N SER A 103 -4.53 3.38 11.02
CA SER A 103 -4.93 3.71 12.38
C SER A 103 -6.15 4.63 12.43
N LEU A 104 -6.29 5.55 11.46
CA LEU A 104 -7.48 6.40 11.30
C LEU A 104 -8.66 5.59 10.74
N TRP A 105 -8.40 4.65 9.83
CA TRP A 105 -9.42 3.75 9.28
C TRP A 105 -10.06 2.84 10.32
N VAL A 106 -9.33 2.42 11.36
CA VAL A 106 -9.89 1.62 12.47
C VAL A 106 -11.16 2.28 13.05
N PHE A 107 -11.22 3.61 13.11
CA PHE A 107 -12.37 4.34 13.64
C PHE A 107 -13.58 4.37 12.70
N ARG A 108 -13.42 4.06 11.41
CA ARG A 108 -14.54 3.96 10.45
C ARG A 108 -15.37 2.69 10.63
N PHE A 109 -14.83 1.66 11.28
CA PHE A 109 -15.58 0.46 11.59
C PHE A 109 -16.59 0.72 12.73
N LYS A 110 -17.87 0.60 12.40
CA LYS A 110 -18.99 0.89 13.32
C LYS A 110 -19.19 -0.24 14.34
N LYS A 111 -19.06 -1.50 13.91
CA LYS A 111 -19.21 -2.65 14.79
C LYS A 111 -17.96 -2.85 15.65
N ASN A 112 -18.16 -3.19 16.91
CA ASN A 112 -17.05 -3.42 17.85
C ASN A 112 -16.17 -4.60 17.43
N GLU A 113 -16.78 -5.67 16.89
CA GLU A 113 -16.06 -6.84 16.36
C GLU A 113 -15.14 -6.50 15.18
N ASP A 114 -15.63 -5.71 14.22
CA ASP A 114 -14.86 -5.29 13.05
C ASP A 114 -13.75 -4.33 13.46
N ARG A 115 -14.02 -3.43 14.42
CA ARG A 115 -13.02 -2.51 14.98
C ARG A 115 -11.91 -3.28 15.70
N ALA A 116 -12.25 -4.29 16.50
CA ALA A 116 -11.27 -5.15 17.17
C ALA A 116 -10.43 -5.93 16.13
N SER A 117 -11.08 -6.48 15.10
CA SER A 117 -10.41 -7.14 13.98
C SER A 117 -9.48 -6.19 13.23
N ALA A 118 -9.91 -4.94 12.98
CA ALA A 118 -9.08 -3.90 12.37
C ALA A 118 -7.90 -3.50 13.23
N ARG A 119 -8.04 -3.51 14.56
CA ARG A 119 -6.91 -3.29 15.48
C ARG A 119 -5.89 -4.42 15.40
N GLN A 120 -6.32 -5.67 15.24
CA GLN A 120 -5.41 -6.80 15.03
C GLN A 120 -4.61 -6.65 13.73
N TRP A 121 -5.28 -6.24 12.64
CA TRP A 121 -4.60 -5.88 11.40
C TRP A 121 -3.62 -4.71 11.57
N LEU A 122 -3.99 -3.67 12.32
CA LEU A 122 -3.09 -2.55 12.60
C LEU A 122 -1.84 -3.01 13.36
N ASN A 123 -2.00 -3.90 14.35
CA ASN A 123 -0.87 -4.47 15.09
C ASN A 123 0.03 -5.27 14.15
N PHE A 124 -0.54 -6.11 13.29
CA PHE A 124 0.21 -6.85 12.27
C PHE A 124 1.04 -5.91 11.38
N LEU A 125 0.42 -4.88 10.81
CA LEU A 125 1.11 -3.89 9.96
C LEU A 125 2.19 -3.11 10.73
N SER A 126 1.99 -2.86 12.02
CA SER A 126 2.94 -2.10 12.84
C SER A 126 4.25 -2.85 13.09
N PHE A 127 4.24 -4.19 13.08
CA PHE A 127 5.47 -4.99 13.16
C PHE A 127 6.41 -4.77 11.97
N ALA A 128 5.88 -4.29 10.85
CA ALA A 128 6.67 -3.96 9.66
C ALA A 128 7.48 -2.66 9.82
N ILE A 129 7.19 -1.83 10.83
CA ILE A 129 7.96 -0.60 11.07
C ILE A 129 9.26 -0.98 11.79
N PRO A 130 10.42 -0.86 11.14
CA PRO A 130 11.68 -1.19 11.80
C PRO A 130 11.93 -0.25 12.98
N SER A 131 12.42 -0.83 14.08
CA SER A 131 13.03 -0.09 15.19
C SER A 131 14.19 0.74 14.65
N SER A 132 14.29 1.99 15.11
CA SER A 132 15.23 3.03 14.68
C SER A 132 16.63 2.54 14.36
#